data_AF-A0A258Q0W1-F1
#
_entry.id   AF-A0A258Q0W1-F1
#
_cell.length_a   1.000
_cell.length_b   1.000
_cell.length_c   1.000
_cell.angle_alpha   90.00
_cell.angle_beta   90.00
_cell.angle_gamma   90.00
#
_symmetry.space_group_name_H-M   'P 1'
#
loop_
_entity.id
_entity.type
_entity.pdbx_description
1 polymer ?
#
loop_
_entity_poly.entity_id
_entity_poly.type
_entity_poly.pdbx_seq_one_letter_code
_entity_poly.pdbx_strand_id
1 'polypeptide(L)'
;MSKTLLVYLHGFRSSPRSSKAVMTGEAISGLTSKDHSYEWYCPQLLASPKQSMDMVTSHIDQSDADSIIIIGSSLGGFYTNYLAEKYQCKGIALNPAVYAARELEPHVG
;
A
#
# COMPACT_ATOMS: atom_id res chain seq x y z
N MET A 1 23.13 -6.11 3.12
CA MET A 1 21.74 -6.61 3.14
C MET A 1 20.88 -5.48 2.65
N SER A 2 20.22 -5.65 1.51
CA SER A 2 19.35 -4.60 0.95
C SER A 2 17.97 -4.68 1.59
N LYS A 3 17.39 -3.53 1.92
CA LYS A 3 16.09 -3.41 2.60
C LYS A 3 15.07 -2.82 1.64
N THR A 4 13.96 -3.53 1.42
CA THR A 4 12.82 -3.01 0.66
C THR A 4 11.64 -2.75 1.59
N LEU A 5 11.10 -1.54 1.55
CA LEU A 5 9.81 -1.22 2.16
C LEU A 5 8.67 -1.62 1.22
N LEU A 6 7.81 -2.51 1.69
CA LEU A 6 6.58 -2.93 1.02
C LEU A 6 5.38 -2.28 1.70
N VAL A 7 4.75 -1.34 1.01
CA VAL A 7 3.58 -0.61 1.49
C VAL A 7 2.31 -1.22 0.91
N TYR A 8 1.47 -1.82 1.74
CA TYR A 8 0.18 -2.39 1.32
C TYR A 8 -1.01 -1.50 1.68
N LEU A 9 -1.79 -1.14 0.67
CA LEU A 9 -2.97 -0.29 0.77
C LEU A 9 -4.24 -1.12 0.53
N HIS A 10 -5.07 -1.24 1.56
CA HIS A 10 -6.33 -1.97 1.45
C HIS A 10 -7.43 -1.13 0.76
N GLY A 11 -8.51 -1.79 0.33
CA GLY A 11 -9.65 -1.14 -0.30
C GLY A 11 -10.54 -0.33 0.65
N PHE A 12 -11.57 0.30 0.10
CA PHE A 12 -12.59 1.05 0.84
C PHE A 12 -13.26 0.18 1.91
N ARG A 13 -13.46 0.74 3.12
CA ARG A 13 -14.02 0.05 4.30
C ARG A 13 -13.38 -1.31 4.63
N SER A 14 -12.12 -1.50 4.22
CA SER A 14 -11.33 -2.69 4.53
C SER A 14 -10.35 -2.43 5.67
N SER A 15 -9.44 -3.37 5.92
CA SER A 15 -8.44 -3.27 6.99
C SER A 15 -7.18 -4.09 6.68
N PRO A 16 -6.11 -3.89 7.47
CA PRO A 16 -4.93 -4.76 7.43
C PRO A 16 -5.21 -6.25 7.68
N ARG A 17 -6.39 -6.57 8.24
CA ARG A 17 -6.84 -7.94 8.50
C ARG A 17 -7.60 -8.57 7.33
N SER A 18 -7.74 -7.89 6.19
CA SER A 18 -8.36 -8.48 5.01
C SER A 18 -7.58 -9.71 4.53
N SER A 19 -8.25 -10.72 3.99
CA SER A 19 -7.59 -11.95 3.52
C SER A 19 -6.45 -11.67 2.54
N LYS A 20 -6.62 -10.69 1.64
CA LYS A 20 -5.58 -10.28 0.69
C LYS A 20 -4.36 -9.70 1.40
N ALA A 21 -4.55 -8.84 2.39
CA ALA A 21 -3.44 -8.24 3.14
C ALA A 21 -2.68 -9.31 3.93
N VAL A 22 -3.39 -10.19 4.65
CA VAL A 22 -2.79 -11.27 5.44
C VAL A 22 -2.00 -12.24 4.55
N MET A 23 -2.64 -12.78 3.50
CA MET A 23 -1.98 -13.72 2.59
C MET A 23 -0.75 -13.10 1.90
N THR A 24 -0.83 -11.82 1.54
CA THR A 24 0.30 -11.12 0.89
C THR A 24 1.45 -10.91 1.87
N GLY A 25 1.16 -10.48 3.10
CA GLY A 25 2.16 -10.30 4.16
C GLY A 25 2.84 -11.61 4.56
N GLU A 26 2.07 -12.70 4.68
CA GLU A 26 2.61 -14.04 4.93
C GLU A 26 3.54 -14.50 3.81
N ALA A 27 3.15 -14.33 2.55
CA ALA A 27 3.98 -14.65 1.41
C ALA A 27 5.30 -13.86 1.40
N ILE A 28 5.24 -12.55 1.69
CA ILE A 28 6.42 -11.67 1.76
C ILE A 28 7.36 -12.06 2.89
N SER A 29 6.81 -12.42 4.06
CA SER A 29 7.61 -12.91 5.20
C SER A 29 8.48 -14.10 4.80
N GLY A 30 7.92 -15.03 4.00
CA GLY A 30 8.63 -16.19 3.47
C GLY A 30 9.71 -15.89 2.42
N LEU A 31 9.79 -14.66 1.88
CA LEU A 31 10.79 -14.27 0.88
C LEU A 31 12.07 -13.67 1.49
N THR A 32 12.06 -13.35 2.79
CA THR A 32 13.21 -12.73 3.45
C THR A 32 14.42 -13.67 3.45
N SER A 33 15.59 -13.15 3.09
CA SER A 33 16.85 -13.91 3.05
C SER A 33 17.96 -13.14 3.77
N LYS A 34 19.16 -13.72 3.84
CA LYS A 34 20.34 -13.04 4.41
C LYS A 34 20.76 -11.80 3.62
N ASP A 35 20.48 -11.78 2.32
CA ASP A 35 20.95 -10.74 1.41
C ASP A 35 19.89 -9.64 1.19
N HIS A 36 18.62 -9.97 1.43
CA HIS A 36 17.49 -9.08 1.21
C HIS A 36 16.42 -9.19 2.30
N SER A 37 16.07 -8.07 2.93
CA SER A 37 14.96 -7.95 3.88
C SER A 37 13.81 -7.16 3.31
N TYR A 38 12.62 -7.52 3.77
CA TYR A 38 11.38 -6.87 3.45
C TYR A 38 10.77 -6.28 4.73
N GLU A 39 10.55 -4.97 4.74
CA GLU A 39 9.73 -4.32 5.76
C GLU A 39 8.29 -4.27 5.27
N TRP A 40 7.37 -4.89 6.01
CA TRP A 40 5.95 -4.92 5.67
C TRP A 40 5.19 -3.82 6.40
N TYR A 41 4.74 -2.81 5.65
CA TYR A 41 3.92 -1.71 6.16
C TYR A 41 2.50 -1.81 5.61
N CYS A 42 1.56 -2.25 6.45
CA CYS A 42 0.14 -2.35 6.11
C CYS A 42 -0.71 -1.64 7.17
N PRO A 43 -0.79 -0.29 7.13
CA PRO A 43 -1.54 0.48 8.11
C PRO A 43 -3.05 0.37 7.89
N GLN A 44 -3.81 0.63 8.95
CA GLN A 44 -5.23 0.92 8.80
C GLN A 44 -5.39 2.29 8.14
N LEU A 45 -5.95 2.33 6.94
CA LEU A 45 -6.26 3.58 6.24
C LEU A 45 -7.45 4.26 6.91
N LEU A 46 -7.40 5.60 6.93
CA LEU A 46 -8.44 6.47 7.47
C LEU A 46 -9.54 6.70 6.43
N ALA A 47 -10.72 7.11 6.89
CA ALA A 47 -11.82 7.44 5.99
C ALA A 47 -11.48 8.60 5.04
N SER A 48 -10.69 9.57 5.51
CA SER A 48 -10.18 10.67 4.68
C SER A 48 -9.05 10.19 3.78
N PRO A 49 -9.17 10.31 2.45
CA PRO A 49 -8.08 10.02 1.52
C PRO A 49 -6.83 10.86 1.80
N LYS A 50 -7.02 12.16 2.08
CA LYS A 50 -5.91 13.09 2.38
C LYS A 50 -5.13 12.63 3.61
N GLN A 51 -5.82 12.37 4.72
CA GLN A 51 -5.14 11.94 5.96
C GLN A 51 -4.46 10.57 5.80
N SER A 52 -5.05 9.65 5.04
CA SER A 52 -4.42 8.36 4.73
C SER A 52 -3.14 8.55 3.93
N MET A 53 -3.15 9.40 2.91
CA MET A 53 -1.95 9.66 2.10
C MET A 53 -0.89 10.39 2.91
N ASP A 54 -1.25 11.41 3.70
CA ASP A 54 -0.30 12.13 4.55
C ASP A 54 0.39 11.18 5.54
N MET A 55 -0.36 10.25 6.16
CA MET A 55 0.18 9.21 7.05
C MET A 55 1.16 8.29 6.31
N VAL A 56 0.74 7.75 5.17
CA VAL A 56 1.54 6.79 4.38
C VAL A 56 2.81 7.45 3.86
N THR A 57 2.71 8.67 3.31
CA THR A 57 3.89 9.38 2.80
C THR A 57 4.83 9.76 3.93
N SER A 58 4.33 10.16 5.10
CA SER A 58 5.19 10.45 6.26
C SER A 58 5.99 9.22 6.69
N HIS A 59 5.40 8.03 6.65
CA HIS A 59 6.12 6.79 6.96
C HIS A 59 7.16 6.43 5.88
N ILE A 60 6.81 6.57 4.60
CA ILE A 60 7.74 6.33 3.49
C ILE A 60 8.93 7.30 3.57
N ASP A 61 8.68 8.59 3.78
CA ASP A 61 9.70 9.65 3.80
C ASP A 61 10.67 9.50 5.00
N GLN A 62 10.26 8.79 6.05
CA GLN A 62 11.09 8.49 7.24
C GLN A 62 11.77 7.14 7.18
N SER A 63 11.48 6.32 6.16
CA SER A 63 12.08 4.99 6.01
C SER A 63 13.54 5.09 5.60
N ASP A 64 14.35 4.17 6.11
CA ASP A 64 15.75 3.94 5.74
C ASP A 64 15.90 2.83 4.68
N ALA A 65 14.80 2.40 4.05
CA ALA A 65 14.83 1.35 3.02
C ALA A 65 15.54 1.82 1.74
N ASP A 66 16.31 0.91 1.13
CA ASP A 66 17.00 1.14 -0.14
C ASP A 66 16.03 1.19 -1.34
N SER A 67 14.85 0.62 -1.18
CA SER A 67 13.84 0.49 -2.24
C SER A 67 12.44 0.49 -1.67
N ILE A 68 11.48 0.96 -2.46
CA ILE A 68 10.06 1.01 -2.09
C ILE A 68 9.26 0.24 -3.13
N ILE A 69 8.27 -0.52 -2.68
CA ILE A 69 7.27 -1.15 -3.54
C ILE A 69 5.89 -0.86 -2.93
N ILE A 70 4.98 -0.33 -3.74
CA ILE A 70 3.61 -0.06 -3.33
C ILE A 70 2.69 -1.16 -3.87
N ILE A 71 1.88 -1.75 -3.00
CA ILE A 71 0.89 -2.77 -3.35
C ILE A 71 -0.48 -2.25 -2.92
N GLY A 72 -1.49 -2.35 -3.78
CA GLY A 72 -2.84 -1.89 -3.42
C GLY A 72 -3.93 -2.73 -4.02
N SER A 73 -5.02 -2.93 -3.29
CA SER A 73 -6.20 -3.65 -3.79
C SER A 73 -7.45 -2.79 -3.83
N SER A 74 -8.25 -2.91 -4.87
CA SER A 74 -9.47 -2.09 -5.08
C SER A 74 -9.16 -0.59 -4.98
N LEU A 75 -9.75 0.17 -4.03
CA LEU A 75 -9.38 1.57 -3.78
C LEU A 75 -7.88 1.75 -3.48
N GLY A 76 -7.26 0.80 -2.77
CA GLY A 76 -5.83 0.86 -2.51
C GLY A 76 -5.00 0.86 -3.80
N GLY A 77 -5.48 0.20 -4.86
CA GLY A 77 -4.84 0.22 -6.17
C GLY A 77 -4.88 1.58 -6.86
N PHE A 78 -5.89 2.41 -6.59
CA PHE A 78 -5.92 3.81 -7.02
C PHE A 78 -4.77 4.60 -6.36
N TYR A 79 -4.60 4.44 -5.04
CA TYR A 79 -3.50 5.07 -4.30
C TYR A 79 -2.13 4.55 -4.72
N THR A 80 -2.03 3.27 -5.11
CA THR A 80 -0.79 2.69 -5.64
C THR A 80 -0.27 3.47 -6.83
N ASN A 81 -1.13 3.82 -7.79
CA ASN A 81 -0.69 4.58 -8.97
C ASN A 81 -0.12 5.95 -8.56
N TYR A 82 -0.82 6.67 -7.68
CA TYR A 82 -0.37 7.97 -7.18
C TYR A 82 0.99 7.90 -6.47
N LEU A 83 1.18 6.92 -5.57
CA LEU A 83 2.43 6.81 -4.80
C LEU A 83 3.58 6.24 -5.64
N ALA A 84 3.31 5.30 -6.55
CA ALA A 84 4.32 4.77 -7.46
C ALA A 84 4.88 5.87 -8.36
N GLU A 85 4.02 6.77 -8.85
CA GLU A 85 4.45 7.96 -9.59
C GLU A 85 5.22 8.94 -8.69
N LYS A 86 4.69 9.28 -7.50
CA LYS A 86 5.36 10.21 -6.58
C LYS A 86 6.78 9.76 -6.21
N TYR A 87 6.97 8.48 -5.93
CA TYR A 87 8.25 7.92 -5.45
C TYR A 87 9.08 7.28 -6.57
N GLN A 88 8.63 7.32 -7.82
CA GLN A 88 9.29 6.68 -8.97
C GLN A 88 9.67 5.21 -8.69
N CYS A 89 8.74 4.48 -8.09
CA CYS A 89 8.97 3.13 -7.57
C CYS A 89 8.02 2.10 -8.21
N LYS A 90 8.21 0.82 -7.90
CA LYS A 90 7.35 -0.25 -8.44
C LYS A 90 5.97 -0.20 -7.76
N GLY A 91 4.91 -0.23 -8.56
CA GLY A 91 3.53 -0.34 -8.11
C GLY A 91 2.87 -1.65 -8.55
N ILE A 92 2.13 -2.31 -7.66
CA ILE A 92 1.33 -3.50 -7.94
C ILE A 92 -0.13 -3.20 -7.59
N ALA A 93 -1.00 -3.18 -8.59
CA ALA A 93 -2.42 -2.92 -8.43
C ALA A 93 -3.25 -4.21 -8.60
N LEU A 94 -3.92 -4.64 -7.53
CA LEU A 94 -4.75 -5.85 -7.48
C LEU A 94 -6.22 -5.48 -7.67
N ASN A 95 -6.77 -5.72 -8.86
CA ASN A 95 -8.14 -5.35 -9.24
C ASN A 95 -8.47 -3.90 -8.82
N PRO A 96 -7.73 -2.89 -9.33
CA PRO A 96 -7.83 -1.51 -8.87
C PRO A 96 -9.17 -0.86 -9.24
N ALA A 97 -9.63 0.06 -8.39
CA ALA A 97 -10.62 1.06 -8.77
C ALA A 97 -9.93 2.13 -9.62
N VAL A 98 -10.28 2.25 -10.89
CA VAL A 98 -9.64 3.22 -11.81
C VAL A 98 -10.28 4.60 -11.65
N TYR A 99 -11.61 4.65 -11.49
CA TYR A 99 -12.37 5.89 -11.33
C TYR A 99 -12.88 6.05 -9.90
N ALA A 100 -11.98 5.95 -8.92
CA ALA A 100 -12.31 5.84 -7.49
C ALA A 100 -13.29 6.91 -6.98
N ALA A 101 -13.11 8.19 -7.36
CA ALA A 101 -14.01 9.26 -6.94
C ALA A 101 -15.46 9.03 -7.41
N ARG A 102 -15.64 8.65 -8.68
CA ARG A 102 -16.95 8.35 -9.27
C ARG A 102 -17.57 7.08 -8.68
N GLU A 103 -16.76 6.04 -8.51
CA GLU A 103 -17.23 4.74 -8.01
C GLU A 103 -17.62 4.79 -6.53
N LEU A 104 -16.96 5.65 -5.74
CA LEU A 104 -17.20 5.77 -4.31
C LEU A 104 -18.15 6.89 -3.93
N GLU A 105 -18.48 7.82 -4.84
CA GLU A 105 -19.45 8.91 -4.62
C GLU A 105 -20.75 8.44 -3.95
N PRO A 106 -21.39 7.33 -4.35
CA PRO A 106 -22.63 6.85 -3.69
C PRO A 106 -22.43 6.29 -2.27
N HIS A 107 -21.17 6.13 -1.84
CA HIS A 107 -20.76 5.44 -0.62
C HIS A 107 -20.09 6.37 0.39
N VAL A 108 -19.79 7.61 -0.01
CA VAL A 108 -19.33 8.70 0.84
C VAL A 108 -20.50 9.66 1.05
N GLY A 109 -20.91 9.83 2.31
CA GLY A 109 -22.01 10.71 2.71
C GLY A 109 -21.51 12.10 3.05
#